data_AF-A0A1I5VIX9-F1
#
_entry.id   AF-A0A1I5VIX9-F1
#
_cell.length_a   1.000
_cell.length_b   1.000
_cell.length_c   1.000
_cell.angle_alpha   90.00
_cell.angle_beta   90.00
_cell.angle_gamma   90.00
#
_symmetry.space_group_name_H-M   'P 1'
#
loop_
_entity.id
_entity.type
_entity.pdbx_description
1 polymer ?
#
loop_
_entity_poly.entity_id
_entity_poly.type
_entity_poly.pdbx_seq_one_letter_code
_entity_poly.pdbx_strand_id
1 'polypeptide(L)' 'MQRLNDVICNYINREWIGKWKGSIRAFATEYDVDEKTVRRIINSENDPYSISLYTLEKMCTARKITLEQFFGLIKR' A
#
# COMPACT_ATOMS: atom_id res chain seq x y z
N MET A 1 -16.68 13.01 -1.98
CA MET A 1 -16.11 12.08 -2.98
C MET A 1 -14.74 11.63 -2.47
N GLN A 2 -14.51 10.33 -2.29
CA GLN A 2 -13.22 9.84 -1.76
C GLN A 2 -12.13 9.96 -2.85
N ARG A 3 -10.93 10.45 -2.47
CA ARG A 3 -9.81 10.54 -3.42
C ARG A 3 -9.26 9.13 -3.67
N LEU A 4 -8.84 8.87 -4.91
CA LEU A 4 -8.28 7.57 -5.28
C LEU A 4 -7.10 7.16 -4.38
N ASN A 5 -6.25 8.12 -4.02
CA ASN A 5 -5.13 7.90 -3.10
C ASN A 5 -5.57 7.39 -1.72
N ASP A 6 -6.68 7.91 -1.19
CA ASP A 6 -7.22 7.47 0.10
C ASP A 6 -7.73 6.02 0.00
N VAL A 7 -8.39 5.66 -1.12
CA VAL A 7 -8.85 4.29 -1.38
C VAL A 7 -7.67 3.31 -1.49
N ILE A 8 -6.62 3.69 -2.22
CA ILE A 8 -5.41 2.88 -2.40
C ILE A 8 -4.71 2.66 -1.05
N CYS A 9 -4.45 3.74 -0.30
CA CYS A 9 -3.75 3.63 0.98
C CYS A 9 -4.57 2.83 1.99
N ASN A 10 -5.88 3.05 2.07
CA ASN A 10 -6.76 2.32 2.98
C ASN A 10 -6.82 0.82 2.63
N TYR A 11 -6.89 0.47 1.35
CA TYR A 11 -6.85 -0.93 0.93
C TYR A 11 -5.53 -1.59 1.32
N ILE A 12 -4.39 -0.97 0.99
CA ILE A 12 -3.06 -1.52 1.33
C ILE A 12 -2.90 -1.64 2.85
N ASN A 13 -3.31 -0.62 3.59
CA ASN A 13 -3.25 -0.62 5.04
C ASN A 13 -4.08 -1.76 5.63
N ARG A 14 -5.35 -1.91 5.22
CA ARG A 14 -6.25 -2.94 5.79
C ARG A 14 -5.89 -4.36 5.35
N GLU A 15 -5.62 -4.55 4.06
CA GLU A 15 -5.52 -5.89 3.47
C GLU A 15 -4.10 -6.43 3.45
N TRP A 16 -3.08 -5.57 3.42
CA TRP A 16 -1.68 -6.00 3.29
C TRP A 16 -0.92 -5.75 4.59
N ILE A 17 -0.85 -4.51 5.06
CA ILE A 17 -0.09 -4.14 6.25
C ILE A 17 -0.78 -4.66 7.52
N GLY A 18 -2.09 -4.45 7.66
CA GLY A 18 -2.87 -4.82 8.84
C GLY A 18 -3.00 -6.33 9.05
N LYS A 19 -2.74 -7.13 8.01
CA LYS A 19 -2.67 -8.60 8.10
C LYS A 19 -1.26 -9.14 8.28
N TRP A 20 -0.25 -8.28 8.26
CA TRP A 20 1.14 -8.67 8.47
C TRP A 20 1.39 -8.99 9.96
N LYS A 21 2.07 -10.12 10.22
CA LYS A 21 2.37 -10.55 11.60
C LYS A 21 3.75 -10.11 12.10
N GLY A 22 4.61 -9.61 11.21
CA GLY A 22 5.97 -9.16 11.54
C GLY A 22 6.05 -7.67 11.84
N SER A 23 7.29 -7.15 11.92
CA SER A 23 7.51 -5.71 12.09
C SER A 23 7.24 -4.94 10.80
N ILE A 24 6.98 -3.64 10.92
CA ILE A 24 6.83 -2.72 9.77
C ILE A 24 8.12 -2.74 8.91
N ARG A 25 9.29 -2.81 9.55
CA ARG A 25 10.57 -2.93 8.84
C ARG A 25 10.64 -4.21 8.00
N ALA A 26 10.24 -5.35 8.56
CA ALA A 26 10.22 -6.61 7.83
C ALA A 26 9.23 -6.58 6.66
N PHE A 27 8.05 -5.97 6.84
CA PHE A 27 7.11 -5.73 5.74
C PHE A 27 7.76 -4.87 4.65
N ALA A 28 8.40 -3.76 5.03
CA ALA A 28 9.03 -2.85 4.08
C ALA A 28 10.10 -3.58 3.23
N THR A 29 10.94 -4.40 3.87
CA THR A 29 11.95 -5.22 3.18
C THR A 29 11.32 -6.26 2.25
N GLU A 30 10.32 -7.02 2.70
CA GLU A 30 9.67 -8.06 1.88
C GLU A 30 8.99 -7.48 0.63
N TYR A 31 8.48 -6.25 0.72
CA TYR A 31 7.75 -5.59 -0.37
C TYR A 31 8.60 -4.56 -1.14
N ASP A 32 9.92 -4.56 -0.93
CA ASP A 32 10.90 -3.69 -1.58
C ASP A 32 10.54 -2.19 -1.54
N VAL A 33 10.16 -1.71 -0.35
CA VAL A 33 9.84 -0.31 -0.07
C VAL A 33 10.51 0.18 1.21
N ASP A 34 10.64 1.50 1.36
CA ASP A 34 11.13 2.08 2.61
C ASP A 34 10.11 1.97 3.74
N GLU A 35 10.58 1.77 4.98
CA GLU A 35 9.71 1.77 6.16
C GLU A 35 8.92 3.09 6.28
N LYS A 36 9.52 4.21 5.87
CA LYS A 36 8.86 5.52 5.83
C LYS A 36 7.63 5.51 4.91
N THR A 37 7.71 4.84 3.76
CA THR A 37 6.58 4.68 2.84
C THR A 37 5.45 3.91 3.51
N VAL A 38 5.76 2.81 4.17
CA VAL A 38 4.78 2.00 4.90
C VAL A 38 4.09 2.84 5.98
N ARG A 39 4.85 3.63 6.76
CA ARG A 39 4.30 4.55 7.77
C ARG A 39 3.39 5.63 7.18
N ARG A 40 3.72 6.18 6.01
CA ARG A 40 2.86 7.16 5.31
C ARG A 40 1.56 6.54 4.82
N ILE A 41 1.59 5.29 4.37
CA ILE A 41 0.37 4.54 4.00
C ILE A 41 -0.51 4.33 5.23
N ILE A 42 0.06 3.92 6.37
CA ILE A 42 -0.68 3.73 7.62
C ILE A 42 -1.33 5.05 8.08
N ASN A 43 -0.61 6.16 7.97
CA ASN A 43 -1.06 7.47 8.45
C ASN A 43 -1.85 8.28 7.42
N SER A 44 -2.23 7.71 6.27
CA SER A 44 -2.80 8.47 5.15
C SER A 44 -4.13 9.17 5.46
N GLU A 45 -4.86 8.70 6.47
CA GLU A 45 -6.10 9.33 6.94
C GLU A 45 -5.84 10.67 7.65
N ASN A 46 -4.67 10.81 8.30
CA ASN A 46 -4.28 12.02 9.03
C ASN A 46 -3.34 12.93 8.21
N ASP A 47 -2.47 12.34 7.39
CA ASP A 47 -1.52 13.03 6.52
C ASP A 47 -1.67 12.53 5.08
N PRO A 48 -2.39 13.27 4.20
CA PRO A 48 -2.66 12.85 2.83
C PRO A 48 -1.41 12.36 2.09
N TYR A 49 -1.43 11.09 1.70
CA TYR A 49 -0.31 10.47 1.00
C TYR A 49 -0.72 9.99 -0.40
N SER A 50 0.11 10.32 -1.39
CA SER A 50 0.02 9.78 -2.74
C SER A 50 1.21 8.86 -2.97
N ILE A 51 0.97 7.55 -2.98
CA ILE A 51 1.97 6.58 -3.39
C ILE A 51 2.30 6.78 -4.88
N SER A 52 3.57 6.61 -5.26
CA SER A 52 3.94 6.64 -6.68
C SER A 52 3.51 5.34 -7.36
N LEU A 53 3.21 5.38 -8.66
CA LEU A 53 2.89 4.18 -9.43
C LEU A 53 4.02 3.15 -9.40
N TYR A 54 5.27 3.62 -9.46
CA TYR A 54 6.45 2.76 -9.37
C TYR A 54 6.52 2.02 -8.02
N THR A 55 6.29 2.73 -6.91
CA THR A 55 6.26 2.11 -5.59
C THR A 55 5.10 1.12 -5.46
N LEU A 56 3.92 1.48 -5.97
CA LEU A 56 2.77 0.59 -5.99
C LEU A 56 3.04 -0.68 -6.82
N GLU A 57 3.67 -0.55 -7.98
CA GLU A 57 4.05 -1.65 -8.86
C GLU A 57 5.04 -2.62 -8.16
N LYS A 58 6.04 -2.10 -7.45
CA LYS A 58 6.94 -2.93 -6.63
C LYS A 58 6.18 -3.76 -5.61
N MET A 59 5.28 -3.12 -4.85
CA MET A 59 4.47 -3.81 -3.85
C MET A 59 3.53 -4.85 -4.49
N CYS A 60 2.97 -4.56 -5.66
CA CYS A 60 2.15 -5.51 -6.42
C CYS A 60 2.99 -6.72 -6.87
N THR A 61 4.21 -6.47 -7.36
CA THR A 61 5.14 -7.49 -7.82
C THR A 61 5.55 -8.44 -6.69
N ALA A 62 5.85 -7.90 -5.50
CA ALA A 62 6.12 -8.71 -4.31
C ALA A 62 4.95 -9.64 -3.93
N ARG A 63 3.71 -9.22 -4.23
CA ARG A 63 2.49 -10.03 -4.06
C ARG A 63 2.12 -10.92 -5.24
N LYS A 64 2.92 -10.90 -6.32
CA LYS A 64 2.65 -11.62 -7.57
C LYS A 64 1.30 -11.23 -8.20
N ILE A 65 0.94 -9.94 -8.13
CA ILE A 65 -0.22 -9.38 -8.83
C ILE A 65 0.21 -8.21 -9.73
N THR A 66 -0.56 -7.95 -10.79
CA THR A 66 -0.36 -6.77 -11.66
C THR A 66 -1.06 -5.53 -11.09
N LEU A 67 -0.70 -4.35 -11.59
CA LEU A 67 -1.43 -3.11 -11.27
C LEU A 67 -2.91 -3.20 -11.67
N GLU A 68 -3.22 -3.79 -12.83
CA GLU A 68 -4.60 -4.01 -13.28
C GLU A 68 -5.38 -4.87 -12.27
N GLN A 69 -4.81 -5.99 -11.84
CA GLN A 69 -5.40 -6.85 -10.81
C GLN A 69 -5.59 -6.09 -9.51
N PHE A 70 -4.58 -5.32 -9.07
CA PHE A 70 -4.69 -4.46 -7.89
C PHE A 70 -5.85 -3.47 -8.00
N PHE A 71 -5.97 -2.77 -9.13
CA PHE A 71 -7.05 -1.81 -9.35
C PHE A 71 -8.43 -2.50 -9.43
N GLY A 72 -8.50 -3.76 -9.83
CA GLY A 72 -9.73 -4.58 -9.73
C GLY A 72 -10.10 -5.00 -8.31
N LEU A 73 -9.14 -5.02 -7.37
CA LEU A 73 -9.37 -5.34 -5.96
C LEU A 73 -9.93 -4.15 -5.16
N ILE A 74 -9.61 -2.94 -5.58
CA ILE A 74 -10.15 -1.73 -4.95
C ILE A 74 -11.54 -1.43 -5.50
N LYS A 75 -12.52 -1.21 -4.61
CA LYS A 75 -13.86 -0.75 -4.98
C LYS A 75 -13.99 0.72 -4.60
N ARG A 76 -14.53 1.53 -5.50
CA ARG A 76 -14.71 2.97 -5.35
C ARG A 76 -16.19 3.35 -5.26
#